data_AF-A0A2K1Q8F0-F1
#
_entry.id   AF-A0A2K1Q8F0-F1
#
_cell.length_a   1.000
_cell.length_b   1.000
_cell.length_c   1.000
_cell.angle_alpha   90.00
_cell.angle_beta   90.00
_cell.angle_gamma   90.00
#
_symmetry.space_group_name_H-M   'P 1'
#
loop_
_entity.id
_entity.type
_entity.pdbx_description
1 polymer ?
#
loop_
_entity_poly.entity_id
_entity_poly.type
_entity_poly.pdbx_seq_one_letter_code
_entity_poly.pdbx_strand_id
1 'polypeptide(L)'
;MPYWMKSLWLPFLFIASVQAAPLQKIFTDWQITCNNLNYCVARNIPGDNGLVMSLSRYAGVNDRPLLRIDYGNRYTGDLKGAALQDNLLLDQQRLRPDFKHWTVEPHHLVTAHPIAIDEFLTQIIDADNIQITWRPQSTISLHGLKAALLLMDDIQGRVGSLSAWVKRGSRSVWDVPPEPAAPLMRLPGRPAAPLTREETTGLIDYGTWRVNADECSLDPMRREVSVAPLTDSKALLLVSCEMGAYNMIDLAFEVTRSQPWQSRRLTLSLPFASPGRNDRQLEIINAEYDAANAQLYTYAKGRGLGDCGIATRWQFNGQEFALAEYAEEGTCDAWHGSDDWPTLWVSQRPSPP
;
A
#
# COMPACT_ATOMS: atom_id res chain seq x y z
N MET A 1 -37.38 28.59 49.78
CA MET A 1 -36.17 28.87 48.97
C MET A 1 -35.84 27.61 48.18
N PRO A 2 -36.12 27.53 46.87
CA PRO A 2 -35.80 26.34 46.10
C PRO A 2 -34.38 26.43 45.52
N TYR A 3 -33.57 25.40 45.76
CA TYR A 3 -32.23 25.23 45.20
C TYR A 3 -32.34 24.84 43.72
N TRP A 4 -31.82 25.70 42.85
CA TRP A 4 -31.76 25.48 41.40
C TRP A 4 -30.45 24.73 41.08
N MET A 5 -30.54 23.43 40.84
CA MET A 5 -29.42 22.64 40.30
C MET A 5 -29.20 23.02 38.83
N LYS A 6 -28.10 23.73 38.56
CA LYS A 6 -27.63 23.99 37.20
C LYS A 6 -27.06 22.70 36.63
N SER A 7 -27.78 22.11 35.66
CA SER A 7 -27.28 21.01 34.85
C SER A 7 -26.17 21.53 33.93
N LEU A 8 -24.93 21.06 34.15
CA LEU A 8 -23.79 21.31 33.27
C LEU A 8 -23.90 20.38 32.06
N TRP A 9 -24.33 20.95 30.94
CA TRP A 9 -24.25 20.28 29.63
C TRP A 9 -22.80 20.33 29.16
N LEU A 10 -22.09 19.19 29.28
CA LEU A 10 -20.81 18.98 28.62
C LEU A 10 -21.05 18.82 27.11
N PRO A 11 -20.40 19.62 26.24
CA PRO A 11 -20.50 19.42 24.80
C PRO A 11 -19.72 18.15 24.45
N PHE A 12 -20.40 17.14 23.92
CA PHE A 12 -19.77 16.03 23.22
C PHE A 12 -19.10 16.60 21.95
N LEU A 13 -17.80 16.88 22.04
CA LEU A 13 -16.96 17.04 20.86
C LEU A 13 -16.91 15.67 20.17
N PHE A 14 -17.73 15.49 19.14
CA PHE A 14 -17.49 14.43 18.16
C PHE A 14 -16.16 14.75 17.49
N ILE A 15 -15.09 14.07 17.91
CA ILE A 15 -13.84 14.03 17.15
C ILE A 15 -14.19 13.23 15.90
N ALA A 16 -14.55 13.92 14.82
CA ALA A 16 -14.58 13.31 13.50
C ALA A 16 -13.15 12.88 13.19
N SER A 17 -12.89 11.57 13.13
CA SER A 17 -11.63 11.04 12.63
C SER A 17 -11.50 11.44 11.16
N VAL A 18 -10.82 12.55 10.89
CA VAL A 18 -10.56 13.01 9.53
C VAL A 18 -9.43 12.15 8.99
N GLN A 19 -9.77 11.21 8.11
CA GLN A 19 -8.78 10.47 7.34
C GLN A 19 -8.24 11.37 6.23
N ALA A 20 -6.95 11.25 5.93
CA ALA A 20 -6.40 11.91 4.77
C ALA A 20 -6.88 11.20 3.50
N ALA A 21 -7.12 11.97 2.42
CA ALA A 21 -7.32 11.38 1.11
C ALA A 21 -6.00 10.79 0.62
N PRO A 22 -5.92 9.48 0.34
CA PRO A 22 -4.72 8.88 -0.24
C PRO A 22 -4.32 9.55 -1.54
N LEU A 23 -3.02 9.62 -1.80
CA LEU A 23 -2.49 10.26 -3.00
C LEU A 23 -1.33 9.45 -3.56
N GLN A 24 -1.31 9.27 -4.88
CA GLN A 24 -0.13 8.82 -5.61
C GLN A 24 0.08 9.75 -6.81
N LYS A 25 1.33 10.15 -7.04
CA LYS A 25 1.69 11.04 -8.14
C LYS A 25 3.11 10.78 -8.61
N ILE A 26 3.32 10.95 -9.91
CA ILE A 26 4.65 10.91 -10.53
C ILE A 26 5.07 12.33 -10.91
N PHE A 27 6.29 12.69 -10.56
CA PHE A 27 7.00 13.88 -11.00
C PHE A 27 8.25 13.45 -11.75
N THR A 28 8.19 13.48 -13.07
CA THR A 28 9.30 13.05 -13.93
C THR A 28 9.72 11.61 -13.57
N ASP A 29 10.85 11.41 -12.92
CA ASP A 29 11.40 10.09 -12.59
C ASP A 29 11.13 9.67 -11.13
N TRP A 30 10.29 10.43 -10.41
CA TRP A 30 9.98 10.20 -8.99
C TRP A 30 8.50 9.93 -8.76
N GLN A 31 8.20 8.84 -8.08
CA GLN A 31 6.87 8.55 -7.56
C GLN A 31 6.80 8.97 -6.09
N ILE A 32 5.71 9.64 -5.71
CA ILE A 32 5.33 9.86 -4.32
C ILE A 32 3.97 9.22 -4.07
N THR A 33 3.90 8.43 -3.00
CA THR A 33 2.66 7.82 -2.49
C THR A 33 2.49 8.21 -1.04
N CYS A 34 1.32 8.72 -0.68
CA CYS A 34 0.91 9.01 0.69
C CYS A 34 -0.37 8.26 1.02
N ASN A 35 -0.36 7.52 2.13
CA ASN A 35 -1.53 6.76 2.56
C ASN A 35 -2.54 7.62 3.35
N ASN A 36 -3.65 7.00 3.77
CA ASN A 36 -4.71 7.61 4.59
C ASN A 36 -4.25 8.13 5.97
N LEU A 37 -3.02 7.84 6.39
CA LEU A 37 -2.37 8.36 7.61
C LEU A 37 -1.32 9.43 7.31
N ASN A 38 -1.28 9.95 6.08
CA ASN A 38 -0.25 10.88 5.62
C ASN A 38 1.19 10.34 5.81
N TYR A 39 1.38 9.02 5.94
CA TYR A 39 2.70 8.41 5.76
C TYR A 39 3.01 8.42 4.27
N CYS A 40 4.14 9.01 3.92
CA CYS A 40 4.54 9.22 2.54
C CYS A 40 5.86 8.52 2.23
N VAL A 41 5.97 8.00 1.02
CA VAL A 41 7.20 7.45 0.43
C VAL A 41 7.42 8.13 -0.92
N ALA A 42 8.58 8.73 -1.12
CA ALA A 42 9.08 9.20 -2.40
C ALA A 42 10.22 8.29 -2.87
N ARG A 43 10.15 7.79 -4.11
CA ARG A 43 11.13 6.85 -4.68
C ARG A 43 11.39 7.19 -6.14
N ASN A 44 12.65 7.12 -6.59
CA ASN A 44 12.92 7.18 -8.03
C ASN A 44 12.49 5.88 -8.72
N ILE A 45 12.14 5.99 -10.00
CA ILE A 45 11.82 4.85 -10.86
C ILE A 45 13.12 4.47 -11.59
N PRO A 46 13.84 3.41 -11.17
CA PRO A 46 15.17 3.05 -11.68
C PRO A 46 15.16 2.43 -13.09
N GLY A 47 13.99 1.98 -13.57
CA GLY A 47 13.91 0.97 -14.63
C GLY A 47 14.72 -0.29 -14.26
N ASP A 48 15.18 -1.03 -15.27
CA ASP A 48 15.87 -2.32 -15.07
C ASP A 48 17.31 -2.21 -14.50
N ASN A 49 17.78 -1.00 -14.19
CA ASN A 49 19.17 -0.76 -13.78
C ASN A 49 19.38 -0.74 -12.25
N GLY A 50 18.31 -0.82 -11.46
CA GLY A 50 18.33 -1.29 -10.07
C GLY A 50 19.08 -0.44 -9.06
N LEU A 51 19.32 0.86 -9.31
CA LEU A 51 19.79 1.79 -8.28
C LEU A 51 18.62 2.67 -7.82
N VAL A 52 18.21 2.53 -6.57
CA VAL A 52 17.05 3.23 -6.02
C VAL A 52 17.41 3.99 -4.78
N MET A 53 16.87 5.20 -4.70
CA MET A 53 16.78 5.99 -3.50
C MET A 53 15.32 6.13 -3.10
N SER A 54 15.03 5.90 -1.82
CA SER A 54 13.72 6.16 -1.24
C SER A 54 13.83 7.04 -0.01
N LEU A 55 12.88 7.95 0.12
CA LEU A 55 12.66 8.77 1.31
C LEU A 55 11.25 8.52 1.82
N SER A 56 11.12 8.15 3.09
CA SER A 56 9.82 8.04 3.74
C SER A 56 9.74 8.86 5.00
N ARG A 57 8.51 9.27 5.34
CA ARG A 57 8.24 10.08 6.52
C ARG A 57 6.79 9.92 6.96
N TYR A 58 6.59 9.69 8.26
CA TYR A 58 5.29 9.72 8.92
C TYR A 58 4.81 11.16 9.16
N ALA A 59 3.49 11.33 9.33
CA ALA A 59 2.92 12.60 9.72
C ALA A 59 3.14 12.91 11.21
N GLY A 60 2.85 14.15 11.63
CA GLY A 60 3.06 14.59 13.00
C GLY A 60 4.50 14.95 13.33
N VAL A 61 4.74 15.43 14.55
CA VAL A 61 6.07 15.90 14.97
C VAL A 61 7.09 14.78 15.14
N ASN A 62 6.63 13.56 15.46
CA ASN A 62 7.47 12.37 15.49
C ASN A 62 7.40 11.69 14.12
N ASP A 63 8.08 12.28 13.16
CA ASP A 63 7.94 11.99 11.73
C ASP A 63 8.75 10.80 11.24
N ARG A 64 9.63 10.25 12.09
CA ARG A 64 10.37 8.98 11.89
C ARG A 64 10.89 8.85 10.45
N PRO A 65 11.72 9.79 9.97
CA PRO A 65 12.14 9.82 8.59
C PRO A 65 13.10 8.67 8.30
N LEU A 66 13.11 8.20 7.06
CA LEU A 66 14.02 7.17 6.59
C LEU A 66 14.50 7.53 5.19
N LEU A 67 15.81 7.50 4.99
CA LEU A 67 16.47 7.60 3.69
C LEU A 67 17.19 6.28 3.42
N ARG A 68 16.97 5.71 2.23
CA ARG A 68 17.63 4.49 1.78
C ARG A 68 18.20 4.68 0.38
N ILE A 69 19.38 4.11 0.13
CA ILE A 69 19.94 3.92 -1.21
C ILE A 69 20.33 2.46 -1.34
N ASP A 70 19.71 1.80 -2.30
CA ASP A 70 19.78 0.37 -2.52
C ASP A 70 20.25 0.12 -3.97
N TYR A 71 21.18 -0.83 -4.15
CA TYR A 71 21.56 -1.34 -5.47
C TYR A 71 21.18 -2.82 -5.59
N GLY A 72 20.59 -3.19 -6.72
CA GLY A 72 19.93 -4.47 -6.90
C GLY A 72 18.43 -4.39 -6.62
N ASN A 73 17.67 -5.33 -7.14
CA ASN A 73 16.23 -5.44 -6.95
C ASN A 73 15.83 -6.85 -6.46
N ARG A 74 14.53 -7.06 -6.24
CA ARG A 74 14.01 -8.36 -5.75
C ARG A 74 14.35 -9.55 -6.66
N TYR A 75 14.58 -9.30 -7.96
CA TYR A 75 14.79 -10.33 -8.97
C TYR A 75 16.27 -10.52 -9.34
N THR A 76 17.14 -9.61 -8.94
CA THR A 76 18.58 -9.81 -9.04
C THR A 76 19.01 -10.80 -7.96
N GLY A 77 19.67 -11.87 -8.40
CA GLY A 77 20.42 -12.76 -7.49
C GLY A 77 21.69 -12.05 -6.98
N ASP A 78 22.79 -12.79 -6.91
CA ASP A 78 24.05 -12.25 -6.39
C ASP A 78 24.47 -10.94 -7.07
N LEU A 79 24.55 -9.88 -6.26
CA LEU A 79 24.91 -8.55 -6.72
C LEU A 79 26.42 -8.47 -6.95
N LYS A 80 26.80 -8.23 -8.19
CA LYS A 80 28.20 -7.96 -8.57
C LYS A 80 28.47 -6.47 -8.48
N GLY A 81 29.59 -6.09 -7.87
CA GLY A 81 30.02 -4.70 -7.85
C GLY A 81 30.73 -4.28 -6.57
N ALA A 82 31.41 -3.14 -6.64
CA ALA A 82 32.03 -2.53 -5.48
C ALA A 82 30.98 -1.90 -4.54
N ALA A 83 31.38 -1.58 -3.31
CA ALA A 83 30.48 -1.00 -2.31
C ALA A 83 30.01 0.41 -2.71
N LEU A 84 28.73 0.74 -2.47
CA LEU A 84 28.13 2.03 -2.80
C LEU A 84 28.87 3.19 -2.13
N GLN A 85 29.20 3.06 -0.84
CA GLN A 85 29.85 4.10 -0.03
C GLN A 85 31.06 4.74 -0.74
N ASP A 86 31.80 3.92 -1.48
CA ASP A 86 33.06 4.26 -2.12
C ASP A 86 32.94 4.36 -3.64
N ASN A 87 31.75 4.49 -4.19
CA ASN A 87 31.62 4.50 -5.64
C ASN A 87 30.42 5.30 -6.17
N LEU A 88 29.70 6.05 -5.33
CA LEU A 88 28.68 6.98 -5.80
C LEU A 88 29.29 8.25 -6.40
N LEU A 89 28.75 8.70 -7.53
CA LEU A 89 29.02 10.00 -8.11
C LEU A 89 27.74 10.84 -8.10
N LEU A 90 27.86 12.13 -7.82
CA LEU A 90 26.84 13.16 -8.00
C LEU A 90 27.31 14.05 -9.16
N ASP A 91 26.56 14.09 -10.26
CA ASP A 91 26.91 14.87 -11.45
C ASP A 91 28.38 14.69 -11.90
N GLN A 92 28.78 13.42 -12.04
CA GLN A 92 30.15 12.99 -12.39
C GLN A 92 31.23 13.31 -11.34
N GLN A 93 30.91 13.96 -10.23
CA GLN A 93 31.82 14.21 -9.12
C GLN A 93 31.62 13.20 -8.01
N ARG A 94 32.65 12.98 -7.18
CA ARG A 94 32.58 11.99 -6.12
C ARG A 94 31.62 12.44 -5.01
N LEU A 95 30.53 11.69 -4.79
CA LEU A 95 29.63 11.90 -3.66
C LEU A 95 30.25 11.28 -2.41
N ARG A 96 30.41 12.08 -1.35
CA ARG A 96 30.98 11.63 -0.05
C ARG A 96 30.12 12.14 1.11
N PRO A 97 28.98 11.47 1.40
CA PRO A 97 28.21 11.75 2.59
C PRO A 97 29.02 11.47 3.85
N ASP A 98 28.71 12.15 4.95
CA ASP A 98 29.16 11.69 6.27
C ASP A 98 28.33 10.46 6.68
N PHE A 99 28.94 9.28 6.59
CA PHE A 99 28.30 8.01 6.91
C PHE A 99 28.25 7.69 8.41
N LYS A 100 28.67 8.60 9.30
CA LYS A 100 28.69 8.37 10.75
C LYS A 100 27.36 7.92 11.36
N HIS A 101 26.24 8.40 10.80
CA HIS A 101 24.89 8.07 11.26
C HIS A 101 24.12 7.18 10.26
N TRP A 102 24.86 6.40 9.48
CA TRP A 102 24.30 5.48 8.49
C TRP A 102 24.60 4.04 8.86
N THR A 103 23.65 3.15 8.58
CA THR A 103 23.92 1.74 8.38
C THR A 103 24.51 1.59 6.99
N VAL A 104 25.73 1.07 6.90
CA VAL A 104 26.46 0.94 5.64
C VAL A 104 26.81 -0.52 5.39
N GLU A 105 26.18 -1.05 4.36
CA GLU A 105 26.46 -2.36 3.79
C GLU A 105 26.86 -2.18 2.31
N PRO A 106 27.51 -3.16 1.67
CA PRO A 106 28.07 -2.98 0.33
C PRO A 106 27.09 -2.39 -0.69
N HIS A 107 25.82 -2.84 -0.70
CA HIS A 107 24.82 -2.39 -1.67
C HIS A 107 23.58 -1.77 -1.02
N HIS A 108 23.70 -1.38 0.25
CA HIS A 108 22.60 -0.87 1.06
C HIS A 108 23.10 0.23 2.01
N LEU A 109 22.58 1.44 1.84
CA LEU A 109 22.88 2.60 2.67
C LEU A 109 21.58 3.10 3.29
N VAL A 110 21.51 3.19 4.62
CA VAL A 110 20.30 3.66 5.32
C VAL A 110 20.62 4.61 6.44
N THR A 111 19.80 5.65 6.59
CA THR A 111 19.80 6.49 7.78
C THR A 111 18.37 6.88 8.17
N ALA A 112 18.12 6.94 9.47
CA ALA A 112 16.94 7.55 10.06
C ALA A 112 17.30 8.82 10.86
N HIS A 113 18.55 9.29 10.76
CA HIS A 113 19.04 10.42 11.54
C HIS A 113 18.70 11.74 10.84
N PRO A 114 17.86 12.61 11.42
CA PRO A 114 17.33 13.79 10.71
C PRO A 114 18.40 14.72 10.15
N ILE A 115 19.47 14.97 10.91
CA ILE A 115 20.58 15.84 10.47
C ILE A 115 21.32 15.23 9.28
N ALA A 116 21.52 13.91 9.26
CA ALA A 116 22.24 13.25 8.17
C ALA A 116 21.41 13.26 6.87
N ILE A 117 20.09 13.10 6.99
CA ILE A 117 19.15 13.25 5.87
C ILE A 117 19.19 14.70 5.34
N ASP A 118 19.14 15.70 6.22
CA ASP A 118 19.19 17.11 5.84
C ASP A 118 20.49 17.50 5.12
N GLU A 119 21.64 17.06 5.63
CA GLU A 119 22.96 17.28 5.03
C GLU A 119 23.09 16.60 3.67
N PHE A 120 22.55 15.39 3.54
CA PHE A 120 22.53 14.67 2.26
C PHE A 120 21.62 15.35 1.25
N LEU A 121 20.38 15.71 1.64
CA LEU A 121 19.45 16.42 0.77
C LEU A 121 20.00 17.76 0.31
N THR A 122 20.68 18.51 1.19
CA THR A 122 21.32 19.78 0.82
C THR A 122 22.35 19.62 -0.30
N GLN A 123 23.04 18.48 -0.37
CA GLN A 123 24.02 18.21 -1.42
C GLN A 123 23.36 17.86 -2.76
N ILE A 124 22.23 17.15 -2.75
CA ILE A 124 21.68 16.52 -3.96
C ILE A 124 20.45 17.23 -4.56
N ILE A 125 19.74 18.07 -3.80
CA ILE A 125 18.38 18.52 -4.19
C ILE A 125 18.33 19.33 -5.49
N ASP A 126 19.45 19.96 -5.87
CA ASP A 126 19.60 20.77 -7.08
C ASP A 126 20.58 20.14 -8.11
N ALA A 127 21.00 18.89 -7.88
CA ALA A 127 21.84 18.11 -8.81
C ALA A 127 20.98 17.35 -9.82
N ASP A 128 21.61 16.80 -10.87
CA ASP A 128 20.90 16.10 -11.96
C ASP A 128 20.78 14.60 -11.68
N ASN A 129 21.85 13.94 -11.24
CA ASN A 129 21.83 12.49 -11.00
C ASN A 129 22.86 12.00 -9.99
N ILE A 130 22.52 10.88 -9.36
CA ILE A 130 23.46 10.01 -8.65
C ILE A 130 23.72 8.77 -9.53
N GLN A 131 24.97 8.33 -9.66
CA GLN A 131 25.34 7.16 -10.46
C GLN A 131 26.42 6.34 -9.78
N ILE A 132 26.59 5.10 -10.23
CA ILE A 132 27.63 4.20 -9.75
C ILE A 132 28.83 4.10 -10.73
N THR A 133 30.07 4.29 -10.24
CA THR A 133 31.28 4.36 -11.09
C THR A 133 31.52 3.13 -11.97
N TRP A 134 31.10 1.94 -11.53
CA TRP A 134 31.40 0.64 -12.14
C TRP A 134 30.26 0.14 -13.03
N ARG A 135 29.11 0.84 -13.04
CA ARG A 135 27.97 0.55 -13.91
C ARG A 135 27.17 1.84 -14.19
N PRO A 136 27.65 2.73 -15.07
CA PRO A 136 27.07 4.06 -15.26
C PRO A 136 25.59 4.10 -15.67
N GLN A 137 25.04 3.00 -16.21
CA GLN A 137 23.61 2.86 -16.53
C GLN A 137 22.71 2.81 -15.29
N SER A 138 23.27 2.42 -14.15
CA SER A 138 22.59 2.41 -12.85
C SER A 138 22.67 3.81 -12.25
N THR A 139 21.60 4.57 -12.44
CA THR A 139 21.49 5.96 -12.05
C THR A 139 20.18 6.25 -11.33
N ILE A 140 20.22 7.17 -10.39
CA ILE A 140 19.08 7.85 -9.81
C ILE A 140 19.02 9.23 -10.47
N SER A 141 18.06 9.43 -11.37
CA SER A 141 17.69 10.78 -11.79
C SER A 141 17.16 11.55 -10.58
N LEU A 142 17.63 12.77 -10.37
CA LEU A 142 17.16 13.67 -9.30
C LEU A 142 16.07 14.62 -9.81
N HIS A 143 15.74 14.58 -11.10
CA HIS A 143 14.65 15.34 -11.68
C HIS A 143 13.30 14.86 -11.13
N GLY A 144 12.60 15.77 -10.44
CA GLY A 144 11.33 15.47 -9.79
C GLY A 144 11.43 15.23 -8.29
N LEU A 145 12.62 14.93 -7.75
CA LEU A 145 12.83 14.74 -6.31
C LEU A 145 12.32 15.94 -5.50
N LYS A 146 12.76 17.14 -5.86
CA LYS A 146 12.36 18.39 -5.18
C LYS A 146 10.85 18.61 -5.21
N ALA A 147 10.18 18.27 -6.31
CA ALA A 147 8.72 18.40 -6.43
C ALA A 147 7.99 17.35 -5.58
N ALA A 148 8.47 16.10 -5.58
CA ALA A 148 7.94 15.03 -4.75
C ALA A 148 8.08 15.37 -3.25
N LEU A 149 9.27 15.78 -2.80
CA LEU A 149 9.49 16.16 -1.41
C LEU A 149 8.71 17.42 -1.01
N LEU A 150 8.54 18.38 -1.92
CA LEU A 150 7.69 19.54 -1.65
C LEU A 150 6.22 19.14 -1.47
N LEU A 151 5.71 18.21 -2.28
CA LEU A 151 4.36 17.68 -2.10
C LEU A 151 4.23 16.91 -0.78
N MET A 152 5.27 16.15 -0.38
CA MET A 152 5.31 15.50 0.92
C MET A 152 5.23 16.52 2.07
N ASP A 153 6.00 17.61 1.99
CA ASP A 153 5.96 18.71 2.95
C ASP A 153 4.56 19.37 2.98
N ASP A 154 3.91 19.53 1.83
CA ASP A 154 2.57 20.15 1.72
C ASP A 154 1.48 19.28 2.38
N ILE A 155 1.44 17.99 2.03
CA ILE A 155 0.48 17.01 2.59
C ILE A 155 0.60 16.91 4.12
N GLN A 156 1.84 16.94 4.62
CA GLN A 156 2.11 16.87 6.06
C GLN A 156 2.08 18.23 6.75
N GLY A 157 1.67 19.29 6.05
CA GLY A 157 1.54 20.63 6.62
C GLY A 157 2.84 21.18 7.17
N ARG A 158 3.98 20.91 6.52
CA ARG A 158 5.33 21.34 6.93
C ARG A 158 5.86 22.54 6.18
N VAL A 159 5.34 22.87 5.00
CA VAL A 159 5.80 24.01 4.20
C VAL A 159 5.88 25.28 5.08
N GLY A 160 7.01 25.99 4.97
CA GLY A 160 7.31 27.19 5.76
C GLY A 160 7.70 26.92 7.22
N SER A 161 7.82 25.66 7.65
CA SER A 161 8.35 25.28 8.96
C SER A 161 9.84 24.95 8.92
N LEU A 162 10.46 24.92 10.09
CA LEU A 162 11.83 24.44 10.28
C LEU A 162 12.00 22.95 9.97
N SER A 163 10.90 22.17 9.94
CA SER A 163 10.91 20.73 9.64
C SER A 163 10.68 20.39 8.16
N ALA A 164 10.47 21.39 7.29
CA ALA A 164 10.32 21.14 5.86
C ALA A 164 11.66 20.71 5.23
N TRP A 165 11.63 19.81 4.26
CA TRP A 165 12.84 19.47 3.52
C TRP A 165 13.14 20.46 2.40
N VAL A 166 12.10 20.98 1.71
CA VAL A 166 12.29 21.84 0.53
C VAL A 166 12.06 23.32 0.83
N LYS A 167 10.85 23.70 1.25
CA LYS A 167 10.49 25.10 1.54
C LYS A 167 10.54 25.37 3.05
N ARG A 168 11.76 25.42 3.60
CA ARG A 168 11.98 25.79 5.00
C ARG A 168 11.55 27.23 5.29
N GLY A 169 11.08 27.47 6.51
CA GLY A 169 10.75 28.80 7.00
C GLY A 169 10.90 28.88 8.52
N SER A 170 10.33 29.93 9.13
CA SER A 170 10.49 30.21 10.56
C SER A 170 9.45 29.55 11.46
N ARG A 171 8.45 28.85 10.88
CA ARG A 171 7.39 28.21 11.65
C ARG A 171 7.97 27.04 12.46
N SER A 172 7.49 26.87 13.69
CA SER A 172 8.01 25.88 14.65
C SER A 172 7.96 24.46 14.09
N VAL A 173 8.93 23.61 14.47
CA VAL A 173 8.91 22.16 14.14
C VAL A 173 7.70 21.43 14.73
N TRP A 174 7.11 21.98 15.79
CA TRP A 174 5.93 21.43 16.46
C TRP A 174 4.62 21.85 15.80
N ASP A 175 4.66 22.83 14.92
CA ASP A 175 3.49 23.36 14.22
C ASP A 175 3.24 22.54 12.95
N VAL A 176 2.86 21.28 13.15
CA VAL A 176 2.50 20.33 12.10
C VAL A 176 1.25 19.56 12.54
N PRO A 177 0.34 19.20 11.62
CA PRO A 177 -0.80 18.34 11.94
C PRO A 177 -0.34 16.99 12.52
N PRO A 178 -1.05 16.44 13.54
CA PRO A 178 -0.75 15.11 14.04
C PRO A 178 -1.02 14.04 12.98
N GLU A 179 -0.45 12.85 13.19
CA GLU A 179 -0.76 11.67 12.38
C GLU A 179 -2.26 11.32 12.49
N PRO A 180 -3.00 11.21 11.37
CA PRO A 180 -4.39 10.77 11.37
C PRO A 180 -4.56 9.40 12.03
N ALA A 181 -5.70 9.18 12.68
CA ALA A 181 -6.02 7.90 13.27
C ALA A 181 -6.41 6.87 12.20
N ALA A 182 -5.82 5.67 12.29
CA ALA A 182 -6.17 4.59 11.39
C ALA A 182 -7.60 4.07 11.66
N PRO A 183 -8.39 3.76 10.61
CA PRO A 183 -9.68 3.13 10.79
C PRO A 183 -9.52 1.76 11.45
N LEU A 184 -10.31 1.51 12.49
CA LEU A 184 -10.30 0.24 13.19
C LEU A 184 -11.02 -0.83 12.38
N MET A 185 -10.32 -1.93 12.11
CA MET A 185 -10.93 -3.12 11.53
C MET A 185 -11.82 -3.82 12.56
N ARG A 186 -12.91 -4.40 12.06
CA ARG A 186 -13.73 -5.34 12.81
C ARG A 186 -13.37 -6.75 12.39
N LEU A 187 -13.07 -7.59 13.37
CA LEU A 187 -12.78 -9.00 13.18
C LEU A 187 -14.03 -9.82 13.53
N PRO A 188 -14.25 -10.98 12.89
CA PRO A 188 -15.26 -11.91 13.35
C PRO A 188 -14.86 -12.42 14.76
N GLY A 189 -15.85 -12.64 15.63
CA GLY A 189 -15.58 -13.06 17.01
C GLY A 189 -14.88 -14.42 17.13
N ARG A 190 -15.02 -15.29 16.12
CA ARG A 190 -14.25 -16.52 15.93
C ARG A 190 -14.18 -16.89 14.44
N PRO A 191 -13.19 -17.69 14.02
CA PRO A 191 -13.21 -18.32 12.70
C PRO A 191 -14.47 -19.16 12.49
N ALA A 192 -14.95 -19.19 11.25
CA ALA A 192 -16.07 -20.02 10.86
C ALA A 192 -15.69 -21.51 10.91
N ALA A 193 -16.65 -22.37 11.27
CA ALA A 193 -16.40 -23.81 11.24
C ALA A 193 -16.02 -24.26 9.81
N PRO A 194 -15.05 -25.19 9.66
CA PRO A 194 -14.72 -25.78 8.36
C PRO A 194 -15.96 -26.33 7.65
N LEU A 195 -15.97 -26.26 6.31
CA LEU A 195 -17.03 -26.87 5.52
C LEU A 195 -16.95 -28.39 5.62
N THR A 196 -18.10 -29.08 5.69
CA THR A 196 -18.12 -30.54 5.54
C THR A 196 -17.85 -30.94 4.09
N ARG A 197 -17.59 -32.22 3.86
CA ARG A 197 -17.42 -32.75 2.50
C ARG A 197 -18.68 -32.56 1.66
N GLU A 198 -19.84 -32.81 2.25
CA GLU A 198 -21.14 -32.67 1.61
C GLU A 198 -21.44 -31.20 1.27
N GLU A 199 -21.16 -30.27 2.19
CA GLU A 199 -21.26 -28.83 1.94
C GLU A 199 -20.35 -28.42 0.79
N THR A 200 -19.07 -28.83 0.83
CA THR A 200 -18.06 -28.51 -0.18
C THR A 200 -18.49 -28.98 -1.56
N THR A 201 -18.85 -30.27 -1.72
CA THR A 201 -19.29 -30.82 -3.00
C THR A 201 -20.56 -30.13 -3.51
N GLY A 202 -21.55 -29.93 -2.65
CA GLY A 202 -22.81 -29.29 -3.04
C GLY A 202 -22.64 -27.82 -3.46
N LEU A 203 -21.74 -27.09 -2.80
CA LEU A 203 -21.41 -25.70 -3.13
C LEU A 203 -20.61 -25.57 -4.42
N ILE A 204 -19.65 -26.48 -4.67
CA ILE A 204 -18.93 -26.53 -5.95
C ILE A 204 -19.90 -26.81 -7.09
N ASP A 205 -20.77 -27.83 -6.96
CA ASP A 205 -21.78 -28.14 -7.98
C ASP A 205 -22.73 -26.96 -8.21
N TYR A 206 -23.12 -26.26 -7.14
CA TYR A 206 -23.93 -25.04 -7.24
C TYR A 206 -23.20 -23.92 -7.97
N GLY A 207 -21.94 -23.64 -7.63
CA GLY A 207 -21.11 -22.61 -8.26
C GLY A 207 -20.81 -22.89 -9.73
N THR A 208 -20.65 -24.16 -10.12
CA THR A 208 -20.37 -24.52 -11.52
C THR A 208 -21.61 -24.37 -12.40
N TRP A 209 -22.79 -24.77 -11.91
CA TRP A 209 -23.96 -24.98 -12.76
C TRP A 209 -25.17 -24.09 -12.50
N ARG A 210 -25.28 -23.51 -11.29
CA ARG A 210 -26.54 -22.90 -10.82
C ARG A 210 -26.38 -21.47 -10.32
N VAL A 211 -25.15 -21.03 -10.00
CA VAL A 211 -24.91 -19.63 -9.69
C VAL A 211 -25.12 -18.82 -10.97
N ASN A 212 -25.88 -17.73 -10.88
CA ASN A 212 -26.00 -16.82 -12.00
C ASN A 212 -24.68 -16.07 -12.17
N ALA A 213 -23.98 -16.41 -13.24
CA ALA A 213 -22.75 -15.78 -13.70
C ALA A 213 -22.94 -15.34 -15.16
N ASP A 214 -24.07 -14.68 -15.46
CA ASP A 214 -24.41 -14.27 -16.83
C ASP A 214 -23.37 -13.31 -17.44
N GLU A 215 -22.63 -12.58 -16.59
CA GLU A 215 -21.52 -11.69 -16.99
C GLU A 215 -20.19 -12.43 -17.20
N CYS A 216 -20.21 -13.76 -17.29
CA CYS A 216 -19.00 -14.56 -17.25
C CYS A 216 -18.54 -15.07 -18.61
N SER A 217 -17.37 -14.61 -19.06
CA SER A 217 -16.83 -14.93 -20.38
C SER A 217 -16.28 -16.36 -20.51
N LEU A 218 -15.87 -16.98 -19.39
CA LEU A 218 -15.41 -18.37 -19.39
C LEU A 218 -16.57 -19.36 -19.58
N ASP A 219 -16.34 -20.36 -20.43
CA ASP A 219 -17.21 -21.54 -20.55
C ASP A 219 -17.36 -22.24 -19.18
N PRO A 220 -18.58 -22.67 -18.78
CA PRO A 220 -18.81 -23.31 -17.49
C PRO A 220 -17.84 -24.46 -17.14
N MET A 221 -17.34 -25.21 -18.13
CA MET A 221 -16.41 -26.32 -17.91
C MET A 221 -14.97 -25.87 -17.67
N ARG A 222 -14.65 -24.60 -17.94
CA ARG A 222 -13.34 -24.00 -17.71
C ARG A 222 -13.31 -23.10 -16.47
N ARG A 223 -14.46 -22.93 -15.80
CA ARG A 223 -14.55 -22.17 -14.55
C ARG A 223 -13.99 -23.00 -13.42
N GLU A 224 -13.16 -22.38 -12.61
CA GLU A 224 -12.73 -22.92 -11.33
C GLU A 224 -13.63 -22.32 -10.26
N VAL A 225 -14.15 -23.18 -9.37
CA VAL A 225 -14.99 -22.77 -8.26
C VAL A 225 -14.26 -23.11 -6.97
N SER A 226 -13.80 -22.08 -6.27
CA SER A 226 -13.26 -22.21 -4.93
C SER A 226 -14.36 -21.93 -3.92
N VAL A 227 -14.41 -22.74 -2.86
CA VAL A 227 -15.39 -22.62 -1.77
C VAL A 227 -14.68 -22.56 -0.44
N ALA A 228 -15.10 -21.63 0.42
CA ALA A 228 -14.51 -21.46 1.74
C ALA A 228 -15.58 -21.07 2.77
N PRO A 229 -15.40 -21.42 4.06
CA PRO A 229 -16.32 -21.01 5.10
C PRO A 229 -16.20 -19.50 5.36
N LEU A 230 -17.34 -18.78 5.33
CA LEU A 230 -17.40 -17.34 5.58
C LEU A 230 -17.98 -17.04 6.98
N THR A 231 -19.10 -17.69 7.30
CA THR A 231 -19.72 -17.75 8.64
C THR A 231 -20.22 -19.17 8.86
N ASP A 232 -20.69 -19.53 10.05
CA ASP A 232 -21.25 -20.88 10.28
C ASP A 232 -22.50 -21.20 9.45
N SER A 233 -23.13 -20.20 8.81
CA SER A 233 -24.31 -20.40 7.95
C SER A 233 -24.07 -20.03 6.48
N LYS A 234 -22.92 -19.41 6.17
CA LYS A 234 -22.57 -18.95 4.82
C LYS A 234 -21.19 -19.44 4.38
N ALA A 235 -21.06 -19.68 3.09
CA ALA A 235 -19.80 -19.92 2.40
C ALA A 235 -19.49 -18.77 1.44
N LEU A 236 -18.22 -18.52 1.21
CA LEU A 236 -17.71 -17.71 0.12
C LEU A 236 -17.47 -18.63 -1.08
N LEU A 237 -18.01 -18.27 -2.23
CA LEU A 237 -17.69 -18.84 -3.53
C LEU A 237 -16.86 -17.83 -4.31
N LEU A 238 -15.73 -18.26 -4.85
CA LEU A 238 -14.99 -17.54 -5.88
C LEU A 238 -15.10 -18.35 -7.17
N VAL A 239 -15.65 -17.74 -8.22
CA VAL A 239 -15.88 -18.36 -9.52
C VAL A 239 -15.01 -17.64 -10.54
N SER A 240 -14.04 -18.36 -11.10
CA SER A 240 -13.16 -17.78 -12.11
C SER A 240 -13.95 -17.48 -13.39
N CYS A 241 -13.69 -16.30 -13.97
CA CYS A 241 -14.67 -15.71 -14.86
C CYS A 241 -14.16 -15.06 -16.13
N GLU A 242 -13.02 -14.36 -16.08
CA GLU A 242 -12.36 -13.86 -17.29
C GLU A 242 -10.85 -14.01 -17.18
N MET A 243 -10.24 -14.69 -18.14
CA MET A 243 -8.82 -15.03 -18.10
C MET A 243 -8.02 -14.14 -19.05
N GLY A 244 -7.15 -13.31 -18.48
CA GLY A 244 -6.12 -12.58 -19.18
C GLY A 244 -4.78 -13.33 -19.21
N ALA A 245 -3.74 -12.70 -19.74
CA ALA A 245 -2.42 -13.31 -19.89
C ALA A 245 -1.75 -13.70 -18.56
N TYR A 246 -2.05 -12.98 -17.48
CA TYR A 246 -1.46 -13.19 -16.14
C TYR A 246 -2.44 -12.86 -15.00
N ASN A 247 -3.70 -12.55 -15.32
CA ASN A 247 -4.75 -12.18 -14.38
C ASN A 247 -5.98 -13.04 -14.63
N MET A 248 -6.59 -13.52 -13.54
CA MET A 248 -7.87 -14.20 -13.52
C MET A 248 -8.88 -13.28 -12.82
N ILE A 249 -9.92 -12.83 -13.51
CA ILE A 249 -11.03 -12.10 -12.88
C ILE A 249 -12.00 -13.12 -12.29
N ASP A 250 -12.30 -12.97 -11.00
CA ASP A 250 -13.20 -13.82 -10.24
C ASP A 250 -14.52 -13.09 -9.92
N LEU A 251 -15.61 -13.84 -9.86
CA LEU A 251 -16.86 -13.39 -9.24
C LEU A 251 -16.95 -13.97 -7.83
N ALA A 252 -17.22 -13.12 -6.84
CA ALA A 252 -17.41 -13.55 -5.46
C ALA A 252 -18.89 -13.61 -5.09
N PHE A 253 -19.31 -14.66 -4.40
CA PHE A 253 -20.67 -14.83 -3.90
C PHE A 253 -20.67 -15.28 -2.44
N GLU A 254 -21.58 -14.72 -1.66
CA GLU A 254 -21.97 -15.26 -0.37
C GLU A 254 -23.14 -16.22 -0.59
N VAL A 255 -23.01 -17.48 -0.13
CA VAL A 255 -24.02 -18.53 -0.35
C VAL A 255 -24.39 -19.22 0.97
N THR A 256 -25.66 -19.60 1.17
CA THR A 256 -26.03 -20.51 2.28
C THR A 256 -25.23 -21.80 2.24
N ARG A 257 -24.96 -22.44 3.39
CA ARG A 257 -24.24 -23.74 3.45
C ARG A 257 -25.10 -24.98 3.19
N SER A 258 -26.42 -24.82 3.13
CA SER A 258 -27.35 -25.91 2.80
C SER A 258 -28.39 -25.47 1.77
N GLN A 259 -29.07 -26.48 1.20
CA GLN A 259 -30.25 -26.26 0.36
C GLN A 259 -31.43 -25.71 1.19
N PRO A 260 -32.32 -24.89 0.58
CA PRO A 260 -32.20 -24.33 -0.76
C PRO A 260 -31.09 -23.27 -0.82
N TRP A 261 -30.20 -23.39 -1.81
CA TRP A 261 -29.06 -22.49 -1.98
C TRP A 261 -29.53 -21.07 -2.29
N GLN A 262 -29.13 -20.11 -1.47
CA GLN A 262 -29.37 -18.68 -1.72
C GLN A 262 -28.02 -17.99 -1.85
N SER A 263 -27.79 -17.33 -2.99
CA SER A 263 -26.56 -16.61 -3.29
C SER A 263 -26.78 -15.11 -3.42
N ARG A 264 -25.77 -14.34 -3.04
CA ARG A 264 -25.68 -12.90 -3.24
C ARG A 264 -24.30 -12.57 -3.76
N ARG A 265 -24.22 -11.84 -4.88
CA ARG A 265 -22.94 -11.34 -5.41
C ARG A 265 -22.32 -10.36 -4.42
N LEU A 266 -21.04 -10.53 -4.16
CA LEU A 266 -20.23 -9.64 -3.37
C LEU A 266 -19.49 -8.67 -4.30
N THR A 267 -19.35 -7.44 -3.85
CA THR A 267 -18.57 -6.40 -4.52
C THR A 267 -17.60 -5.81 -3.50
N LEU A 268 -16.43 -5.39 -3.99
CA LEU A 268 -15.42 -4.74 -3.17
C LEU A 268 -15.44 -3.24 -3.49
N SER A 269 -15.75 -2.42 -2.49
CA SER A 269 -15.89 -0.97 -2.65
C SER A 269 -14.84 -0.24 -1.83
N LEU A 270 -14.01 0.56 -2.50
CA LEU A 270 -12.98 1.36 -1.87
C LEU A 270 -13.61 2.52 -1.08
N PRO A 271 -13.09 2.84 0.12
CA PRO A 271 -13.54 3.98 0.91
C PRO A 271 -13.02 5.33 0.38
N PHE A 272 -12.18 5.32 -0.66
CA PHE A 272 -11.61 6.48 -1.32
C PHE A 272 -11.72 6.34 -2.85
N ALA A 273 -11.53 7.43 -3.58
CA ALA A 273 -11.40 7.37 -5.05
C ALA A 273 -9.95 6.96 -5.39
N SER A 274 -9.77 5.87 -6.12
CA SER A 274 -8.44 5.40 -6.50
C SER A 274 -7.74 6.45 -7.38
N PRO A 275 -6.44 6.77 -7.15
CA PRO A 275 -5.72 7.72 -7.99
C PRO A 275 -5.83 7.37 -9.48
N GLY A 276 -6.30 8.31 -10.30
CA GLY A 276 -6.45 8.10 -11.75
C GLY A 276 -7.69 7.30 -12.17
N ARG A 277 -8.54 6.86 -11.24
CA ARG A 277 -9.83 6.19 -11.53
C ARG A 277 -10.98 6.91 -10.82
N ASN A 278 -12.09 7.12 -11.53
CA ASN A 278 -13.29 7.71 -10.95
C ASN A 278 -14.23 6.68 -10.30
N ASP A 279 -13.90 5.39 -10.40
CA ASP A 279 -14.67 4.30 -9.80
C ASP A 279 -14.07 3.87 -8.45
N ARG A 280 -14.94 3.46 -7.54
CA ARG A 280 -14.60 2.89 -6.24
C ARG A 280 -14.80 1.38 -6.21
N GLN A 281 -15.49 0.80 -7.18
CA GLN A 281 -15.60 -0.64 -7.28
C GLN A 281 -14.29 -1.24 -7.78
N LEU A 282 -13.86 -2.31 -7.11
CA LEU A 282 -12.67 -3.05 -7.47
C LEU A 282 -13.08 -4.38 -8.09
N GLU A 283 -12.54 -4.68 -9.27
CA GLU A 283 -12.58 -6.03 -9.82
C GLU A 283 -11.80 -6.99 -8.93
N ILE A 284 -12.36 -8.17 -8.70
CA ILE A 284 -11.73 -9.21 -7.90
C ILE A 284 -10.81 -9.97 -8.85
N ILE A 285 -9.49 -9.75 -8.73
CA ILE A 285 -8.48 -10.32 -9.62
C ILE A 285 -7.51 -11.18 -8.82
N ASN A 286 -7.22 -12.39 -9.32
CA ASN A 286 -6.33 -13.37 -8.71
C ASN A 286 -6.63 -13.53 -7.21
N ALA A 287 -7.88 -13.84 -6.88
CA ALA A 287 -8.33 -13.79 -5.49
C ALA A 287 -7.96 -15.04 -4.70
N GLU A 288 -7.49 -14.82 -3.48
CA GLU A 288 -7.20 -15.87 -2.51
C GLU A 288 -7.88 -15.51 -1.18
N TYR A 289 -8.61 -16.46 -0.60
CA TYR A 289 -9.29 -16.25 0.68
C TYR A 289 -8.72 -17.16 1.77
N ASP A 290 -8.22 -16.53 2.83
CA ASP A 290 -7.80 -17.18 4.06
C ASP A 290 -8.96 -17.19 5.06
N ALA A 291 -9.61 -18.35 5.18
CA ALA A 291 -10.73 -18.53 6.10
C ALA A 291 -10.33 -18.49 7.59
N ALA A 292 -9.06 -18.78 7.93
CA ALA A 292 -8.60 -18.75 9.32
C ALA A 292 -8.53 -17.30 9.85
N ASN A 293 -8.11 -16.37 8.99
CA ASN A 293 -8.05 -14.94 9.30
C ASN A 293 -9.25 -14.13 8.77
N ALA A 294 -10.16 -14.80 8.05
CA ALA A 294 -11.29 -14.20 7.36
C ALA A 294 -10.86 -13.04 6.43
N GLN A 295 -9.80 -13.27 5.65
CA GLN A 295 -9.21 -12.28 4.78
C GLN A 295 -9.26 -12.68 3.31
N LEU A 296 -9.72 -11.75 2.46
CA LEU A 296 -9.65 -11.86 1.01
C LEU A 296 -8.48 -11.01 0.52
N TYR A 297 -7.53 -11.66 -0.15
CA TYR A 297 -6.46 -11.02 -0.88
C TYR A 297 -6.85 -10.96 -2.36
N THR A 298 -6.61 -9.82 -3.01
CA THR A 298 -6.70 -9.70 -4.47
C THR A 298 -5.41 -9.11 -5.01
N TYR A 299 -5.04 -9.53 -6.20
CA TYR A 299 -3.76 -9.17 -6.79
C TYR A 299 -3.85 -8.95 -8.30
N ALA A 300 -4.07 -7.71 -8.72
CA ALA A 300 -4.07 -7.33 -10.12
C ALA A 300 -2.65 -7.00 -10.58
N LYS A 301 -2.02 -7.90 -11.35
CA LYS A 301 -0.68 -7.66 -11.90
C LYS A 301 -0.76 -6.69 -13.08
N GLY A 302 0.24 -5.82 -13.23
CA GLY A 302 0.41 -4.98 -14.42
C GLY A 302 1.16 -5.70 -15.56
N ARG A 303 1.97 -6.72 -15.23
CA ARG A 303 2.59 -7.64 -16.19
C ARG A 303 2.90 -8.99 -15.54
N GLY A 304 3.27 -9.98 -16.34
CA GLY A 304 3.50 -11.35 -15.86
C GLY A 304 4.54 -11.50 -14.74
N LEU A 305 5.50 -10.57 -14.62
CA LEU A 305 6.48 -10.55 -13.53
C LEU A 305 5.88 -10.20 -12.16
N GLY A 306 4.77 -9.44 -12.12
CA GLY A 306 4.15 -9.00 -10.87
C GLY A 306 5.00 -8.00 -10.08
N ASP A 307 5.75 -7.14 -10.77
CA ASP A 307 6.56 -6.06 -10.19
C ASP A 307 5.82 -4.72 -10.12
N CYS A 308 4.63 -4.65 -10.70
CA CYS A 308 3.71 -3.52 -10.68
C CYS A 308 2.26 -4.04 -10.68
N GLY A 309 1.32 -3.19 -10.27
CA GLY A 309 -0.10 -3.51 -10.19
C GLY A 309 -0.76 -3.01 -8.91
N ILE A 310 -1.86 -3.66 -8.54
CA ILE A 310 -2.64 -3.36 -7.33
C ILE A 310 -2.76 -4.63 -6.49
N ALA A 311 -2.44 -4.52 -5.20
CA ALA A 311 -2.62 -5.56 -4.22
C ALA A 311 -3.53 -5.04 -3.11
N THR A 312 -4.59 -5.79 -2.78
CA THR A 312 -5.53 -5.39 -1.73
C THR A 312 -5.81 -6.52 -0.76
N ARG A 313 -5.98 -6.16 0.51
CA ARG A 313 -6.40 -7.06 1.58
C ARG A 313 -7.71 -6.57 2.14
N TRP A 314 -8.68 -7.45 2.25
CA TRP A 314 -10.00 -7.16 2.79
C TRP A 314 -10.29 -8.06 3.97
N GLN A 315 -10.73 -7.47 5.07
CA GLN A 315 -11.13 -8.17 6.27
C GLN A 315 -12.64 -8.38 6.24
N PHE A 316 -13.10 -9.62 6.28
CA PHE A 316 -14.51 -9.90 6.52
C PHE A 316 -14.85 -9.55 7.97
N ASN A 317 -15.84 -8.69 8.18
CA ASN A 317 -16.21 -8.19 9.51
C ASN A 317 -17.42 -8.92 10.13
N GLY A 318 -17.89 -10.00 9.50
CA GLY A 318 -19.12 -10.71 9.86
C GLY A 318 -20.34 -10.33 9.01
N GLN A 319 -20.25 -9.27 8.21
CA GLN A 319 -21.32 -8.81 7.31
C GLN A 319 -20.80 -8.53 5.89
N GLU A 320 -19.64 -7.89 5.78
CA GLU A 320 -19.03 -7.48 4.52
C GLU A 320 -17.50 -7.49 4.60
N PHE A 321 -16.87 -7.37 3.43
CA PHE A 321 -15.43 -7.20 3.29
C PHE A 321 -15.07 -5.71 3.42
N ALA A 322 -14.40 -5.35 4.51
CA ALA A 322 -13.87 -4.00 4.72
C ALA A 322 -12.39 -3.92 4.30
N LEU A 323 -11.99 -2.82 3.65
CA LEU A 323 -10.62 -2.65 3.19
C LEU A 323 -9.64 -2.62 4.38
N ALA A 324 -8.74 -3.59 4.42
CA ALA A 324 -7.66 -3.66 5.40
C ALA A 324 -6.41 -2.92 4.88
N GLU A 325 -6.08 -3.13 3.61
CA GLU A 325 -4.92 -2.53 2.98
C GLU A 325 -5.14 -2.39 1.46
N TYR A 326 -4.63 -1.30 0.91
CA TYR A 326 -4.49 -1.10 -0.54
C TYR A 326 -3.07 -0.64 -0.82
N ALA A 327 -2.34 -1.39 -1.65
CA ALA A 327 -1.01 -1.06 -2.14
C ALA A 327 -1.02 -1.04 -3.67
N GLU A 328 -0.31 -0.08 -4.26
CA GLU A 328 -0.25 0.10 -5.71
C GLU A 328 1.13 0.58 -6.14
N GLU A 329 1.69 -0.12 -7.11
CA GLU A 329 2.87 0.30 -7.84
C GLU A 329 2.49 0.42 -9.32
N GLY A 330 2.29 1.66 -9.77
CA GLY A 330 1.78 1.92 -11.12
C GLY A 330 2.81 1.67 -12.24
N THR A 331 4.10 1.70 -11.90
CA THR A 331 5.20 1.59 -12.88
C THR A 331 5.96 0.29 -12.71
N CYS A 332 6.08 -0.49 -13.79
CA CYS A 332 6.80 -1.76 -13.81
C CYS A 332 8.30 -1.52 -14.04
N ASP A 333 9.09 -1.55 -12.97
CA ASP A 333 10.53 -1.26 -12.97
C ASP A 333 11.37 -2.37 -12.33
N ALA A 334 10.75 -3.54 -12.10
CA ALA A 334 11.36 -4.69 -11.46
C ALA A 334 11.99 -4.40 -10.08
N TRP A 335 11.57 -3.36 -9.36
CA TRP A 335 12.14 -3.02 -8.06
C TRP A 335 11.68 -3.96 -6.94
N HIS A 336 10.38 -3.92 -6.64
CA HIS A 336 9.74 -4.66 -5.55
C HIS A 336 8.63 -5.59 -6.07
N GLY A 337 8.30 -6.60 -5.28
CA GLY A 337 7.05 -7.34 -5.42
C GLY A 337 5.95 -6.70 -4.59
N SER A 338 4.72 -7.21 -4.72
CA SER A 338 3.53 -6.67 -4.06
C SER A 338 3.61 -6.52 -2.54
N ASP A 339 4.48 -7.29 -1.87
CA ASP A 339 4.68 -7.21 -0.42
C ASP A 339 5.33 -5.90 0.03
N ASP A 340 6.04 -5.21 -0.87
CA ASP A 340 6.84 -4.01 -0.58
C ASP A 340 6.39 -2.79 -1.41
N TRP A 341 5.21 -2.85 -2.04
CA TRP A 341 4.61 -1.71 -2.74
C TRP A 341 4.12 -0.65 -1.77
N PRO A 342 4.16 0.64 -2.16
CA PRO A 342 3.71 1.71 -1.29
C PRO A 342 2.19 1.63 -1.07
N THR A 343 1.77 1.79 0.19
CA THR A 343 0.36 1.74 0.55
C THR A 343 -0.33 3.08 0.29
N LEU A 344 -1.58 3.01 -0.17
CA LEU A 344 -2.52 4.14 -0.21
C LEU A 344 -3.53 4.05 0.93
N TRP A 345 -3.82 2.85 1.40
CA TRP A 345 -4.74 2.65 2.52
C TRP A 345 -4.21 1.61 3.49
N VAL A 346 -4.30 1.92 4.78
CA VAL A 346 -4.11 0.98 5.87
C VAL A 346 -5.21 1.15 6.90
N SER A 347 -5.67 0.02 7.44
CA SER A 347 -6.58 -0.06 8.57
C SER A 347 -5.85 -0.72 9.75
N GLN A 348 -6.20 -0.35 10.97
CA GLN A 348 -5.60 -0.93 12.17
C GLN A 348 -6.40 -2.15 12.61
N ARG A 349 -5.72 -3.29 12.78
CA ARG A 349 -6.33 -4.43 13.49
C ARG A 349 -6.46 -4.08 14.97
N PRO A 350 -7.57 -4.46 15.63
CA PRO A 350 -7.66 -4.37 17.08
C PRO A 350 -6.49 -5.12 17.71
N SER A 351 -5.83 -4.51 18.70
CA SER A 351 -4.87 -5.24 19.52
C SER A 351 -5.59 -6.42 20.18
N PRO A 352 -4.96 -7.60 20.27
CA PRO A 352 -5.48 -8.66 21.13
C PRO A 352 -5.64 -8.09 22.55
N PRO A 353 -6.72 -8.43 23.26
CA PRO A 353 -6.94 -8.00 24.64
C PRO A 353 -5.85 -8.50 25.60
#